data_AF-R9PES3-F1
#
_entry.id   AF-R9PES3-F1
#
_cell.length_a   1.000
_cell.length_b   1.000
_cell.length_c   1.000
_cell.angle_alpha   90.00
_cell.angle_beta   90.00
_cell.angle_gamma   90.00
#
_symmetry.space_group_name_H-M   'P 1'
#
loop_
_entity.id
_entity.type
_entity.pdbx_description
1 polymer ?
#
loop_
_entity_poly.entity_id
_entity_poly.type
_entity_poly.pdbx_seq_one_letter_code
_entity_poly.pdbx_strand_id
1 'polypeptide(L)'
;MQHSAPPSRRNWSTPARAAYRELVAVLVILIKPQTTSDEQRFSTLQALRQRHDRAFDNWLPHITLIPPFILTVPSSASEETQPIESLHSSTLSSLVSAIREVCRHHPSHSLLLDQISTFPLRTNTNVHLRPYPTNFTDRFAPASSSRRTADDDSTHIVTLRSHLCKSLHPLLTSPAIRSNTPNQVFKPHVSVGQTTSPKATWHLCTEAEQLLKPTQAQQPPGMLCRVDAIQLMIKRKGDEGAYRIHTEIPLSSKV
;
A
#
# COMPACT_ATOMS: atom_id res chain seq x y z
N MET A 1 -49.53 13.74 -39.14
CA MET A 1 -48.24 13.32 -38.56
C MET A 1 -48.11 13.98 -37.19
N GLN A 2 -48.34 13.23 -36.11
CA GLN A 2 -48.24 13.71 -34.73
C GLN A 2 -46.91 13.24 -34.14
N HIS A 3 -46.09 14.19 -33.67
CA HIS A 3 -44.84 13.91 -32.97
C HIS A 3 -45.13 13.67 -31.49
N SER A 4 -44.98 12.42 -31.05
CA SER A 4 -45.05 12.05 -29.63
C SER A 4 -43.83 12.59 -28.88
N ALA A 5 -44.08 13.33 -27.79
CA ALA A 5 -43.05 13.86 -26.92
C ALA A 5 -42.33 12.73 -26.13
N PRO A 6 -41.02 12.85 -25.84
CA PRO A 6 -40.28 11.85 -25.09
C PRO A 6 -40.71 11.81 -23.62
N PRO A 7 -40.68 10.62 -22.98
CA PRO A 7 -41.12 10.46 -21.61
C PRO A 7 -40.22 11.23 -20.63
N SER A 8 -40.87 11.95 -19.73
CA SER A 8 -40.26 12.73 -18.66
C SER A 8 -39.40 11.84 -17.76
N ARG A 9 -38.12 12.19 -17.60
CA ARG A 9 -37.17 11.46 -16.75
C ARG A 9 -37.63 11.54 -15.30
N ARG A 10 -37.98 10.40 -14.70
CA ARG A 10 -38.20 10.29 -13.25
C ARG A 10 -36.93 10.70 -12.52
N ASN A 11 -37.01 11.81 -11.78
CA ASN A 11 -36.01 12.21 -10.80
C ASN A 11 -36.06 11.20 -9.65
N TRP A 12 -35.13 10.25 -9.65
CA TRP A 12 -34.84 9.44 -8.48
C TRP A 12 -34.20 10.36 -7.45
N SER A 13 -35.00 10.89 -6.53
CA SER A 13 -34.50 11.52 -5.30
C SER A 13 -33.63 10.49 -4.60
N THR A 14 -32.31 10.65 -4.74
CA THR A 14 -31.34 9.79 -4.07
C THR A 14 -31.59 9.99 -2.58
N PRO A 15 -31.94 8.94 -1.81
CA PRO A 15 -32.20 9.09 -0.38
C PRO A 15 -31.03 9.85 0.22
N ALA A 16 -31.35 10.89 1.00
CA ALA A 16 -30.38 11.75 1.66
C ALA A 16 -29.28 10.85 2.24
N ARG A 17 -28.07 10.94 1.65
CA ARG A 17 -26.91 10.10 1.97
C ARG A 17 -26.78 10.08 3.50
N ALA A 18 -27.09 8.94 4.12
CA ALA A 18 -26.88 8.75 5.54
C ALA A 18 -25.48 9.25 5.89
N ALA A 19 -25.40 10.18 6.84
CA ALA A 19 -24.20 10.93 7.14
C ALA A 19 -22.99 10.00 7.29
N TYR A 20 -21.93 10.29 6.55
CA TYR A 20 -20.70 9.52 6.42
C TYR A 20 -19.96 9.38 7.77
N ARG A 21 -20.31 8.35 8.55
CA ARG A 21 -19.64 8.00 9.81
C ARG A 21 -18.63 6.86 9.67
N GLU A 22 -18.27 6.54 8.44
CA GLU A 22 -17.36 5.46 8.12
C GLU A 22 -15.95 6.01 7.85
N LEU A 23 -14.94 5.37 8.46
CA LEU A 23 -13.54 5.60 8.11
C LEU A 23 -13.05 4.48 7.20
N VAL A 24 -12.16 4.83 6.28
CA VAL A 24 -11.34 3.88 5.54
C VAL A 24 -9.95 3.91 6.16
N ALA A 25 -9.47 2.77 6.62
CA ALA A 25 -8.16 2.59 7.21
C ALA A 25 -7.29 1.67 6.33
N VAL A 26 -5.98 1.89 6.35
CA VAL A 26 -4.98 1.09 5.63
C VAL A 26 -3.72 0.99 6.48
N LEU A 27 -3.03 -0.15 6.42
CA LEU A 27 -1.70 -0.31 7.05
C LEU A 27 -0.64 -0.40 5.97
N VAL A 28 0.37 0.46 6.09
CA VAL A 28 1.44 0.56 5.10
C VAL A 28 2.81 0.65 5.78
N ILE A 29 3.86 0.37 5.01
CA ILE A 29 5.25 0.76 5.30
C ILE A 29 5.62 1.84 4.28
N LEU A 30 6.09 2.99 4.75
CA LEU A 30 6.76 3.95 3.87
C LEU A 30 8.20 3.50 3.67
N ILE A 31 8.64 3.44 2.42
CA ILE A 31 10.03 3.07 2.12
C ILE A 31 10.95 4.27 2.34
N LYS A 32 12.07 4.05 3.06
CA LYS A 32 13.09 5.06 3.34
C LYS A 32 14.42 4.62 2.74
N PRO A 33 15.04 5.35 1.81
CA PRO A 33 16.35 4.97 1.27
C PRO A 33 17.41 4.93 2.38
N GLN A 34 18.37 4.00 2.29
CA GLN A 34 19.41 3.82 3.33
C GLN A 34 20.75 4.51 3.04
N THR A 35 21.14 4.61 1.77
CA THR A 35 22.41 5.22 1.37
C THR A 35 22.16 6.45 0.49
N THR A 36 23.17 7.30 0.33
CA THR A 36 23.11 8.47 -0.58
C THR A 36 22.74 8.08 -2.01
N SER A 37 23.19 6.91 -2.48
CA SER A 37 22.80 6.48 -3.83
C SER A 37 21.37 5.92 -3.86
N ASP A 38 20.89 5.29 -2.79
CA ASP A 38 19.47 4.93 -2.68
C ASP A 38 18.57 6.17 -2.61
N GLU A 39 19.02 7.28 -2.02
CA GLU A 39 18.31 8.57 -2.04
C GLU A 39 18.16 9.13 -3.46
N GLN A 40 19.20 9.00 -4.29
CA GLN A 40 19.15 9.38 -5.70
C GLN A 40 18.18 8.49 -6.48
N ARG A 41 18.20 7.17 -6.24
CA ARG A 41 17.25 6.22 -6.83
C ARG A 41 15.82 6.51 -6.40
N PHE A 42 15.61 6.83 -5.12
CA PHE A 42 14.31 7.21 -4.58
C PHE A 42 13.79 8.50 -5.19
N SER A 43 14.65 9.50 -5.39
CA SER A 43 14.30 10.75 -6.09
C SER A 43 13.88 10.47 -7.54
N THR A 44 14.60 9.58 -8.22
CA THR A 44 14.25 9.11 -9.57
C THR A 44 12.91 8.37 -9.59
N LEU A 45 12.64 7.52 -8.59
CA LEU A 45 11.35 6.84 -8.42
C LEU A 45 10.21 7.86 -8.29
N GLN A 46 10.41 8.89 -7.47
CA GLN A 46 9.41 9.94 -7.29
C GLN A 46 9.17 10.73 -8.58
N ALA A 47 10.20 11.03 -9.36
CA ALA A 47 10.05 11.66 -10.67
C ALA A 47 9.30 10.78 -11.69
N LEU A 48 9.49 9.45 -11.63
CA LEU A 48 8.68 8.51 -12.42
C LEU A 48 7.22 8.51 -11.96
N ARG A 49 6.99 8.41 -10.65
CA ARG A 49 5.63 8.43 -10.08
C ARG A 49 4.90 9.73 -10.39
N GLN A 50 5.56 10.88 -10.32
CA GLN A 50 4.95 12.16 -10.67
C GLN A 50 4.40 12.18 -12.11
N ARG A 51 5.08 11.51 -13.04
CA ARG A 51 4.67 11.42 -14.45
C ARG A 51 3.62 10.33 -14.72
N HIS A 52 3.65 9.23 -13.96
CA HIS A 52 2.95 7.99 -14.33
C HIS A 52 2.03 7.41 -13.25
N ASP A 53 2.12 7.83 -12.00
CA ASP A 53 1.30 7.36 -10.89
C ASP A 53 0.21 8.40 -10.56
N ARG A 54 -1.04 8.07 -10.89
CA ARG A 54 -2.19 8.93 -10.55
C ARG A 54 -2.34 9.16 -9.04
N ALA A 55 -1.73 8.31 -8.25
CA ALA A 55 -1.79 8.37 -6.82
C ALA A 55 -0.60 9.12 -6.20
N PHE A 56 0.29 9.70 -7.01
CA PHE A 56 1.47 10.44 -6.54
C PHE A 56 1.17 11.46 -5.43
N ASP A 57 0.18 12.33 -5.64
CA ASP A 57 -0.19 13.37 -4.66
C ASP A 57 -0.91 12.82 -3.43
N ASN A 58 -1.38 11.57 -3.48
CA ASN A 58 -2.17 10.97 -2.41
C ASN A 58 -1.32 10.25 -1.36
N TRP A 59 -0.08 9.84 -1.71
CA TRP A 59 0.80 9.09 -0.82
C TRP A 59 2.22 8.93 -1.37
N LEU A 60 3.17 8.96 -0.45
CA LEU A 60 4.57 8.61 -0.69
C LEU A 60 4.71 7.14 -1.13
N PRO A 61 5.87 6.76 -1.71
CA PRO A 61 6.13 5.37 -2.07
C PRO A 61 6.00 4.47 -0.84
N HIS A 62 5.19 3.42 -0.95
CA HIS A 62 4.83 2.58 0.18
C HIS A 62 4.58 1.14 -0.25
N ILE A 63 4.61 0.24 0.73
CA ILE A 63 4.14 -1.15 0.60
C ILE A 63 2.86 -1.29 1.42
N THR A 64 1.77 -1.72 0.79
CA THR A 64 0.52 -2.01 1.50
C THR A 64 0.63 -3.36 2.20
N LEU A 65 0.52 -3.36 3.54
CA LEU A 65 0.51 -4.57 4.36
C LEU A 65 -0.91 -5.15 4.45
N ILE A 66 -1.85 -4.32 4.90
CA ILE A 66 -3.28 -4.64 4.99
C ILE A 66 -4.02 -3.71 4.02
N PRO A 67 -4.70 -4.25 2.98
CA PRO A 67 -5.50 -3.45 2.06
C PRO A 67 -6.56 -2.59 2.77
N PRO A 68 -7.09 -1.55 2.11
CA PRO A 68 -8.10 -0.69 2.72
C PRO A 68 -9.29 -1.45 3.31
N PHE A 69 -9.69 -1.10 4.52
CA PHE A 69 -10.86 -1.64 5.21
C PHE A 69 -11.70 -0.54 5.85
N ILE A 70 -12.98 -0.85 6.08
CA ILE A 70 -13.96 0.12 6.59
C ILE A 70 -14.13 -0.09 8.09
N LEU A 71 -14.10 1.01 8.83
CA LEU A 71 -14.51 1.08 10.23
C LEU A 71 -15.91 1.71 10.28
N THR A 72 -16.83 1.07 11.00
CA THR A 72 -18.21 1.52 11.17
C THR A 72 -18.49 1.79 12.66
N VAL A 73 -19.22 2.88 12.95
CA VAL A 73 -19.72 3.17 14.30
C VAL A 73 -21.17 2.69 14.38
N PRO A 74 -21.61 2.06 15.49
CA PRO A 74 -23.02 1.75 15.69
C PRO A 74 -23.91 2.99 15.55
N SER A 75 -25.05 2.84 14.87
CA SER A 75 -25.97 3.95 14.55
C SER A 75 -26.58 4.66 15.77
N SER A 76 -26.44 4.10 16.98
CA SER A 76 -26.99 4.65 18.23
C SER A 76 -26.20 5.82 18.82
N ALA A 77 -25.04 6.19 18.25
CA ALA A 77 -24.26 7.33 18.73
C ALA A 77 -24.94 8.66 18.36
N SER A 78 -25.78 9.18 19.25
CA SER A 78 -26.51 10.43 19.06
C SER A 78 -25.64 11.65 19.36
N GLU A 79 -24.63 11.94 18.54
CA GLU A 79 -23.91 13.24 18.57
C GLU A 79 -23.53 13.69 17.16
N GLU A 80 -24.06 14.83 16.71
CA GLU A 80 -23.88 15.39 15.35
C GLU A 80 -22.63 16.26 15.21
N THR A 81 -21.91 16.53 16.31
CA THR A 81 -20.82 17.53 16.34
C THR A 81 -19.43 16.98 16.65
N GLN A 82 -19.29 15.70 16.98
CA GLN A 82 -17.96 15.14 17.28
C GLN A 82 -17.13 14.91 16.01
N PRO A 83 -15.80 15.15 16.05
CA PRO A 83 -14.89 14.69 15.01
C PRO A 83 -15.06 13.18 14.78
N ILE A 84 -15.09 12.75 13.53
CA ILE A 84 -15.32 11.35 13.16
C ILE A 84 -14.31 10.40 13.82
N GLU A 85 -13.09 10.87 14.06
CA GLU A 85 -12.01 10.15 14.73
C GLU A 85 -12.36 9.83 16.18
N SER A 86 -12.99 10.78 16.88
CA SER A 86 -13.44 10.60 18.25
C SER A 86 -14.49 9.49 18.34
N LEU A 87 -15.38 9.41 17.33
CA LEU A 87 -16.37 8.33 17.24
C LEU A 87 -15.74 6.95 17.03
N HIS A 88 -14.56 6.87 16.41
CA HIS A 88 -13.80 5.64 16.16
C HIS A 88 -12.67 5.39 17.18
N SER A 89 -12.55 6.24 18.21
CA SER A 89 -11.39 6.24 19.12
C SER A 89 -11.12 4.89 19.76
N SER A 90 -12.14 4.23 20.32
CA SER A 90 -11.99 2.92 20.96
C SER A 90 -11.51 1.84 19.98
N THR A 91 -12.07 1.80 18.77
CA THR A 91 -11.66 0.85 17.72
C THR A 91 -10.23 1.13 17.23
N LEU A 92 -9.90 2.40 16.99
CA LEU A 92 -8.56 2.81 16.59
C LEU A 92 -7.51 2.48 17.67
N SER A 93 -7.80 2.76 18.94
CA SER A 93 -6.93 2.39 20.05
C SER A 93 -6.71 0.88 20.14
N SER A 94 -7.77 0.09 19.93
CA SER A 94 -7.68 -1.38 19.93
C SER A 94 -6.81 -1.90 18.78
N LEU A 95 -6.98 -1.34 17.58
CA LEU A 95 -6.13 -1.64 16.42
C LEU A 95 -4.67 -1.28 16.69
N VAL A 96 -4.40 -0.06 17.15
CA VAL A 96 -3.03 0.40 17.44
C VAL A 96 -2.36 -0.48 18.49
N SER A 97 -3.09 -0.90 19.54
CA SER A 97 -2.57 -1.81 20.55
C SER A 97 -2.19 -3.17 19.95
N ALA A 98 -3.06 -3.76 19.13
CA ALA A 98 -2.79 -5.03 18.46
C ALA A 98 -1.60 -4.94 17.48
N ILE A 99 -1.51 -3.85 16.71
CA ILE A 99 -0.39 -3.63 15.79
C ILE A 99 0.93 -3.49 16.56
N ARG A 100 0.92 -2.72 17.66
CA ARG A 100 2.11 -2.51 18.50
C ARG A 100 2.62 -3.82 19.08
N GLU A 101 1.72 -4.70 19.52
CA GLU A 101 2.09 -6.02 20.03
C GLU A 101 2.78 -6.88 18.97
N VAL A 102 2.27 -6.87 17.73
CA VAL A 102 2.95 -7.54 16.61
C VAL A 102 4.32 -6.88 16.35
N CYS A 103 4.38 -5.55 16.22
CA CYS A 103 5.62 -4.83 15.90
C CYS A 103 6.76 -5.05 16.91
N ARG A 104 6.44 -5.27 18.20
CA ARG A 104 7.42 -5.60 19.24
C ARG A 104 8.25 -6.86 18.94
N HIS A 105 7.69 -7.78 18.16
CA HIS A 105 8.32 -9.06 17.81
C HIS A 105 8.99 -9.05 16.43
N HIS A 106 8.93 -7.93 15.71
CA HIS A 106 9.50 -7.79 14.38
C HIS A 106 10.57 -6.71 14.40
N PRO A 107 11.86 -7.07 14.22
CA PRO A 107 12.93 -6.09 14.22
C PRO A 107 12.87 -5.20 12.97
N SER A 108 13.38 -3.99 13.13
CA SER A 108 13.73 -3.12 12.00
C SER A 108 14.74 -3.85 11.12
N HIS A 109 14.55 -3.78 9.80
CA HIS A 109 15.35 -4.51 8.82
C HIS A 109 15.53 -3.70 7.54
N SER A 110 16.40 -4.19 6.67
CA SER A 110 16.60 -3.67 5.33
C SER A 110 15.74 -4.44 4.33
N LEU A 111 15.32 -3.77 3.28
CA LEU A 111 14.55 -4.35 2.19
C LEU A 111 15.14 -3.89 0.86
N LEU A 112 15.73 -4.81 0.12
CA LEU A 112 16.27 -4.52 -1.20
C LEU A 112 15.15 -4.62 -2.25
N LEU A 113 14.82 -3.50 -2.90
CA LEU A 113 13.92 -3.47 -4.05
C LEU A 113 14.76 -3.57 -5.33
N ASP A 114 14.82 -4.73 -5.96
CA ASP A 114 15.71 -5.01 -7.11
C ASP A 114 14.99 -5.65 -8.31
N GLN A 115 13.68 -5.85 -8.23
CA GLN A 115 12.89 -6.42 -9.32
C GLN A 115 11.84 -5.46 -9.82
N ILE A 116 11.59 -5.51 -11.13
CA ILE A 116 10.46 -4.84 -11.76
C ILE A 116 9.46 -5.89 -12.19
N SER A 117 8.19 -5.60 -11.94
CA SER A 117 7.11 -6.47 -12.34
C SER A 117 5.87 -5.66 -12.68
N THR A 118 4.87 -6.35 -13.22
CA THR A 118 3.61 -5.75 -13.62
C THR A 118 2.45 -6.62 -13.20
N PHE A 119 1.29 -6.00 -12.98
CA PHE A 119 0.03 -6.74 -12.95
C PHE A 119 -1.07 -5.94 -13.64
N PRO A 120 -2.01 -6.62 -14.32
CA PRO A 120 -3.13 -5.96 -14.94
C PRO A 120 -4.10 -5.44 -13.88
N LEU A 121 -4.59 -4.22 -14.08
CA LEU A 121 -5.76 -3.64 -13.45
C LEU A 121 -6.88 -3.55 -14.50
N ARG A 122 -8.09 -3.17 -14.07
CA ARG A 122 -9.27 -3.16 -14.95
C ARG A 122 -9.08 -2.31 -16.21
N THR A 123 -8.42 -1.15 -16.11
CA THR A 123 -8.28 -0.19 -17.21
C THR A 123 -6.83 0.20 -17.51
N ASN A 124 -5.87 -0.36 -16.78
CA ASN A 124 -4.45 -0.03 -16.89
C ASN A 124 -3.60 -1.20 -16.40
N THR A 125 -2.28 -1.09 -16.55
CA THR A 125 -1.28 -1.99 -15.98
C THR A 125 -0.49 -1.23 -14.94
N ASN A 126 -0.36 -1.80 -13.74
CA ASN A 126 0.52 -1.23 -12.73
C ASN A 126 1.94 -1.75 -12.95
N VAL A 127 2.91 -0.84 -13.01
CA VAL A 127 4.35 -1.15 -12.97
C VAL A 127 4.84 -0.87 -11.55
N HIS A 128 5.58 -1.81 -10.97
CA HIS A 128 6.01 -1.73 -9.58
C HIS A 128 7.37 -2.37 -9.35
N LEU A 129 8.04 -1.91 -8.31
CA LEU A 129 9.25 -2.51 -7.76
C LEU A 129 8.86 -3.59 -6.75
N ARG A 130 9.62 -4.69 -6.67
CA ARG A 130 9.46 -5.74 -5.67
C ARG A 130 10.79 -6.08 -5.01
N PRO A 131 10.77 -6.58 -3.78
CA PRO A 131 11.96 -7.13 -3.18
C PRO A 131 12.27 -8.54 -3.67
N TYR A 132 13.56 -8.87 -3.70
CA TYR A 132 14.07 -10.23 -3.88
C TYR A 132 14.72 -10.75 -2.57
N PRO A 133 14.65 -12.05 -2.26
CA PRO A 133 13.86 -13.06 -2.96
C PRO A 133 12.37 -12.83 -2.81
N THR A 134 11.60 -13.13 -3.84
CA THR A 134 10.14 -13.17 -3.74
C THR A 134 9.74 -14.46 -3.00
N ASN A 135 8.76 -14.38 -2.11
CA ASN A 135 8.14 -15.55 -1.45
C ASN A 135 7.28 -16.42 -2.39
N PHE A 136 7.40 -16.22 -3.71
CA PHE A 136 6.73 -16.99 -4.75
C PHE A 136 7.69 -17.20 -5.92
N THR A 137 7.46 -18.26 -6.68
CA THR A 137 8.19 -18.54 -7.91
C THR A 137 7.68 -17.62 -9.01
N ASP A 138 8.51 -16.64 -9.39
CA ASP A 138 8.28 -15.88 -10.61
C ASP A 138 9.04 -16.55 -11.76
N ARG A 139 8.30 -17.15 -12.71
CA ARG A 139 8.90 -17.83 -13.87
C ARG A 139 9.74 -16.89 -14.74
N PHE A 140 9.51 -15.58 -14.66
CA PHE A 140 10.13 -14.59 -15.52
C PHE A 140 11.21 -13.76 -14.82
N ALA A 141 11.36 -13.89 -13.50
CA ALA A 141 12.40 -13.16 -12.79
C ALA A 141 13.73 -13.90 -12.95
N PRO A 142 14.77 -13.26 -13.53
CA PRO A 142 16.11 -13.85 -13.54
C PRO A 142 16.58 -14.06 -12.09
N ALA A 143 17.26 -15.18 -11.83
CA ALA A 143 17.85 -15.43 -10.52
C ALA A 143 18.93 -14.37 -10.25
N SER A 144 18.67 -13.45 -9.31
CA SER A 144 19.66 -12.45 -8.92
C SER A 144 20.85 -13.13 -8.25
N SER A 145 22.04 -12.91 -8.82
CA SER A 145 23.31 -13.53 -8.43
C SER A 145 24.12 -12.70 -7.44
N SER A 146 23.59 -11.58 -6.94
CA SER A 146 24.33 -10.73 -6.00
C SER A 146 24.49 -11.38 -4.63
N ARG A 147 25.67 -11.17 -4.02
CA ARG A 147 26.00 -11.53 -2.64
C ARG A 147 24.92 -10.98 -1.70
N ARG A 148 24.24 -11.87 -1.00
CA ARG A 148 23.14 -11.53 -0.08
C ARG A 148 23.67 -11.45 1.33
N THR A 149 23.13 -10.53 2.10
CA THR A 149 23.09 -10.70 3.55
C THR A 149 21.77 -11.37 3.91
N ALA A 150 21.73 -12.13 5.01
CA ALA A 150 20.47 -12.73 5.48
C ALA A 150 19.44 -11.67 5.92
N ASP A 151 19.83 -10.40 5.98
CA ASP A 151 19.07 -9.30 6.57
C ASP A 151 18.22 -8.51 5.56
N ASP A 152 18.47 -8.71 4.26
CA ASP A 152 17.81 -7.98 3.16
C ASP A 152 16.59 -8.73 2.57
N ASP A 153 16.16 -9.81 3.23
CA ASP A 153 15.17 -10.75 2.71
C ASP A 153 13.72 -10.27 2.93
N SER A 154 12.87 -10.45 1.91
CA SER A 154 11.43 -10.17 1.98
C SER A 154 10.67 -11.07 2.96
N THR A 155 11.28 -12.15 3.46
CA THR A 155 10.67 -13.03 4.48
C THR A 155 10.24 -12.28 5.73
N HIS A 156 10.97 -11.23 6.15
CA HIS A 156 10.61 -10.39 7.29
C HIS A 156 9.26 -9.69 7.07
N ILE A 157 9.09 -8.96 5.96
CA ILE A 157 7.85 -8.24 5.66
C ILE A 157 6.67 -9.19 5.41
N VAL A 158 6.92 -10.37 4.84
CA VAL A 158 5.88 -11.41 4.63
C VAL A 158 5.40 -11.97 5.96
N THR A 159 6.32 -12.28 6.87
CA THR A 159 6.00 -12.79 8.22
C THR A 159 5.29 -11.72 9.04
N LEU A 160 5.75 -10.47 8.98
CA LEU A 160 5.11 -9.32 9.60
C LEU A 160 3.65 -9.18 9.16
N ARG A 161 3.38 -9.17 7.85
CA ARG A 161 2.01 -9.13 7.34
C ARG A 161 1.16 -10.30 7.85
N SER A 162 1.70 -11.52 7.83
CA SER A 162 0.99 -12.70 8.31
C SER A 162 0.55 -12.55 9.77
N HIS A 163 1.44 -12.06 10.65
CA HIS A 163 1.12 -11.82 12.05
C HIS A 163 0.11 -10.69 12.24
N LEU A 164 0.21 -9.60 11.46
CA LEU A 164 -0.78 -8.52 11.45
C LEU A 164 -2.16 -9.03 11.03
N CYS A 165 -2.26 -9.79 9.95
CA CYS A 165 -3.53 -10.37 9.50
C CYS A 165 -4.17 -11.22 10.62
N LYS A 166 -3.39 -12.09 11.27
CA LYS A 166 -3.89 -12.95 12.35
C LYS A 166 -4.36 -12.14 13.56
N SER A 167 -3.57 -11.16 13.99
CA SER A 167 -3.86 -10.33 15.16
C SER A 167 -5.06 -9.41 14.95
N LEU A 168 -5.21 -8.86 13.74
CA LEU A 168 -6.27 -7.89 13.45
C LEU A 168 -7.58 -8.55 13.01
N HIS A 169 -7.57 -9.80 12.57
CA HIS A 169 -8.79 -10.50 12.12
C HIS A 169 -9.98 -10.40 13.09
N PRO A 170 -9.82 -10.56 14.42
CA PRO A 170 -10.93 -10.43 15.36
C PRO A 170 -11.51 -9.02 15.47
N LEU A 171 -10.68 -8.00 15.20
CA LEU A 171 -11.06 -6.58 15.32
C LEU A 171 -11.70 -6.05 14.05
N LEU A 172 -11.52 -6.75 12.93
CA LEU A 172 -11.98 -6.31 11.62
C LEU A 172 -13.27 -7.07 11.26
N THR A 173 -14.41 -6.38 11.42
CA THR A 173 -15.75 -6.90 11.09
C THR A 173 -15.99 -6.98 9.58
N SER A 174 -15.12 -6.38 8.76
CA SER A 174 -15.32 -6.32 7.31
C SER A 174 -15.17 -7.68 6.64
N PRO A 175 -16.18 -8.15 5.88
CA PRO A 175 -16.08 -9.39 5.11
C PRO A 175 -14.99 -9.34 4.03
N ALA A 176 -14.56 -8.14 3.60
CA ALA A 176 -13.47 -7.97 2.63
C ALA A 176 -12.11 -8.46 3.13
N ILE A 177 -11.90 -8.49 4.46
CA ILE A 177 -10.67 -9.05 5.04
C ILE A 177 -10.78 -10.56 5.19
N ARG A 178 -12.00 -11.07 5.44
CA ARG A 178 -12.28 -12.52 5.44
C ARG A 178 -12.13 -13.13 4.05
N SER A 179 -12.31 -12.34 2.98
CA SER A 179 -12.12 -12.77 1.60
C SER A 179 -10.66 -12.72 1.12
N ASN A 180 -9.67 -12.47 2.00
CA ASN A 180 -8.31 -12.95 1.70
C ASN A 180 -8.41 -14.47 1.64
N THR A 181 -8.68 -14.97 0.44
CA THR A 181 -8.68 -16.40 0.17
C THR A 181 -7.35 -16.93 0.69
N PRO A 182 -7.34 -18.05 1.44
CA PRO A 182 -6.12 -18.61 2.01
C PRO A 182 -5.02 -18.88 0.96
N ASN A 183 -5.33 -18.75 -0.33
CA ASN A 183 -4.44 -18.96 -1.47
C ASN A 183 -3.83 -17.68 -2.05
N GLN A 184 -4.24 -16.47 -1.63
CA GLN A 184 -3.64 -15.26 -2.19
C GLN A 184 -2.28 -14.96 -1.53
N VAL A 185 -1.22 -15.33 -2.25
CA VAL A 185 0.17 -15.04 -1.83
C VAL A 185 0.37 -13.53 -1.76
N PHE A 186 0.87 -13.05 -0.62
CA PHE A 186 1.28 -11.66 -0.47
C PHE A 186 2.46 -11.35 -1.38
N LYS A 187 2.33 -10.30 -2.20
CA LYS A 187 3.38 -9.82 -3.08
C LYS A 187 3.76 -8.40 -2.66
N PRO A 188 4.74 -8.21 -1.76
CA PRO A 188 5.17 -6.87 -1.37
C PRO A 188 5.68 -6.12 -2.61
N HIS A 189 5.21 -4.89 -2.80
CA HIS A 189 5.60 -4.08 -3.94
C HIS A 189 5.42 -2.59 -3.66
N VAL A 190 6.17 -1.77 -4.40
CA VAL A 190 6.07 -0.31 -4.42
C VAL A 190 5.71 0.12 -5.83
N SER A 191 4.58 0.82 -6.00
CA SER A 191 4.15 1.30 -7.31
C SER A 191 5.11 2.34 -7.90
N VAL A 192 5.44 2.17 -9.18
CA VAL A 192 6.16 3.16 -9.99
C VAL A 192 5.16 4.00 -10.79
N GLY A 193 4.09 3.39 -11.30
CA GLY A 193 3.06 4.09 -12.07
C GLY A 193 2.05 3.15 -12.70
N GLN A 194 1.10 3.71 -13.43
CA GLN A 194 0.10 2.97 -14.19
C GLN A 194 0.06 3.42 -15.66
N THR A 195 -0.08 2.46 -16.57
CA THR A 195 -0.08 2.69 -18.02
C THR A 195 -1.31 2.07 -18.69
N THR A 196 -1.80 2.64 -19.79
CA THR A 196 -3.02 2.17 -20.47
C THR A 196 -2.75 1.35 -21.74
N SER A 197 -1.48 1.19 -22.14
CA SER A 197 -1.10 0.44 -23.33
C SER A 197 0.17 -0.39 -23.10
N PRO A 198 0.33 -1.54 -23.78
CA PRO A 198 1.52 -2.38 -23.67
C PRO A 198 2.83 -1.63 -24.01
N LYS A 199 2.81 -0.77 -25.04
CA LYS A 199 3.97 0.05 -25.42
C LYS A 199 4.38 1.00 -24.29
N ALA A 200 3.42 1.64 -23.65
CA ALA A 200 3.70 2.52 -22.51
C ALA A 200 4.18 1.72 -21.29
N THR A 201 3.61 0.54 -21.03
CA THR A 201 4.09 -0.38 -19.99
C THR A 201 5.55 -0.76 -20.20
N TRP A 202 5.91 -1.17 -21.42
CA TRP A 202 7.29 -1.51 -21.77
C TRP A 202 8.23 -0.33 -21.54
N HIS A 203 7.86 0.86 -21.98
CA HIS A 203 8.66 2.07 -21.76
C HIS A 203 8.88 2.37 -20.27
N LEU A 204 7.81 2.29 -19.46
CA LEU A 204 7.90 2.54 -18.02
C LEU A 204 8.72 1.46 -17.30
N CYS A 205 8.61 0.20 -17.71
CA CYS A 205 9.49 -0.86 -17.21
C CYS A 205 10.96 -0.56 -17.53
N THR A 206 11.28 -0.18 -18.77
CA THR A 206 12.65 0.17 -19.18
C THR A 206 13.19 1.35 -18.36
N GLU A 207 12.39 2.40 -18.11
CA GLU A 207 12.81 3.52 -17.26
C GLU A 207 13.03 3.08 -15.79
N ALA A 208 12.14 2.25 -15.26
CA ALA A 208 12.31 1.68 -13.92
C ALA A 208 13.56 0.77 -13.84
N GLU A 209 13.92 0.06 -14.92
CA GLU A 209 15.14 -0.77 -14.96
C GLU A 209 16.39 0.09 -14.85
N GLN A 210 16.42 1.26 -15.50
CA GLN A 210 17.56 2.18 -15.36
C GLN A 210 17.71 2.67 -13.92
N LEU A 211 16.61 2.88 -13.20
CA LEU A 211 16.64 3.29 -11.79
C LEU A 211 17.36 2.27 -10.91
N LEU A 212 17.20 0.97 -11.18
CA LEU A 212 17.80 -0.11 -10.38
C LEU A 212 19.24 -0.42 -10.78
N LYS A 213 19.75 0.15 -11.87
CA LYS A 213 21.14 -0.08 -12.30
C LYS A 213 22.14 0.54 -11.33
N PRO A 214 23.34 -0.03 -11.23
CA PRO A 214 24.42 0.59 -10.47
C PRO A 214 24.84 1.90 -11.13
N THR A 215 24.96 2.98 -10.35
CA THR A 215 25.47 4.27 -10.85
C THR A 215 27.00 4.27 -10.94
N GLN A 216 27.65 3.39 -10.17
CA GLN A 216 29.09 3.23 -10.09
C GLN A 216 29.45 1.74 -10.16
N ALA A 217 30.63 1.40 -10.68
CA ALA A 217 31.05 0.01 -10.91
C ALA A 217 31.03 -0.89 -9.65
N GLN A 218 31.18 -0.31 -8.47
CA GLN A 218 31.21 -1.05 -7.19
C GLN A 218 29.85 -1.12 -6.49
N GLN A 219 28.85 -0.39 -6.99
CA GLN A 219 27.56 -0.32 -6.32
C GLN A 219 26.70 -1.54 -6.68
N PRO A 220 25.97 -2.15 -5.71
CA PRO A 220 25.00 -3.18 -6.05
C PRO A 220 23.79 -2.59 -6.81
N PRO A 221 23.17 -3.37 -7.71
CA PRO A 221 21.88 -3.02 -8.29
C PRO A 221 20.76 -3.05 -7.22
N GLY A 222 19.62 -2.44 -7.55
CA GLY A 222 18.44 -2.37 -6.68
C GLY A 222 18.34 -1.06 -5.91
N MET A 223 17.46 -0.96 -4.92
CA MET A 223 17.34 0.19 -4.03
C MET A 223 17.12 -0.32 -2.61
N LEU A 224 18.11 -0.10 -1.73
CA LEU A 224 18.04 -0.58 -0.36
C LEU A 224 17.23 0.39 0.51
N CYS A 225 16.19 -0.16 1.14
CA CYS A 225 15.23 0.61 1.92
C CYS A 225 15.22 0.16 3.38
N ARG A 226 15.17 1.10 4.32
CA ARG A 226 14.94 0.81 5.74
C ARG A 226 13.46 0.61 5.98
N VAL A 227 13.14 -0.45 6.74
CA VAL A 227 11.82 -0.73 7.29
C VAL A 227 11.94 -0.65 8.81
N ASP A 228 11.51 0.47 9.38
CA ASP A 228 11.63 0.78 10.82
C ASP A 228 10.28 1.05 11.50
N ALA A 229 9.21 1.25 10.74
CA ALA A 229 7.88 1.53 11.27
C ALA A 229 6.76 1.12 10.31
N ILE A 230 5.57 0.94 10.88
CA ILE A 230 4.30 0.77 10.18
C ILE A 230 3.44 1.99 10.44
N GLN A 231 2.68 2.43 9.43
CA GLN A 231 1.73 3.51 9.57
C GLN A 231 0.31 2.99 9.44
N LEU A 232 -0.52 3.29 10.44
CA LEU A 232 -1.97 3.23 10.32
C LEU A 232 -2.42 4.56 9.75
N MET A 233 -2.93 4.53 8.53
CA MET A 233 -3.46 5.72 7.86
C MET A 233 -4.97 5.62 7.70
N ILE A 234 -5.66 6.75 7.80
CA ILE A 234 -7.13 6.81 7.76
C ILE A 234 -7.61 7.97 6.88
N LYS A 235 -8.81 7.83 6.33
CA LYS A 235 -9.58 8.92 5.71
C LYS A 235 -11.08 8.66 5.85
N ARG A 236 -11.94 9.66 5.59
CA ARG A 236 -13.38 9.40 5.59
C ARG A 236 -13.77 8.63 4.33
N LYS A 237 -14.76 7.76 4.46
CA LYS A 237 -15.26 7.02 3.30
C LYS A 237 -15.94 7.98 2.32
N GLY A 238 -15.52 7.93 1.06
CA GLY A 238 -16.00 8.83 0.02
C GLY A 238 -15.15 10.09 -0.16
N ASP A 239 -14.24 10.39 0.76
CA ASP A 239 -13.29 11.49 0.57
C ASP A 239 -12.29 11.14 -0.53
N GLU A 240 -12.14 12.08 -1.45
CA GLU A 240 -11.03 12.12 -2.40
C GLU A 240 -9.76 12.62 -1.69
N GLY A 241 -8.59 12.32 -2.27
CA GLY A 241 -7.32 12.76 -1.74
C GLY A 241 -6.59 11.74 -0.85
N ALA A 242 -5.54 12.27 -0.20
CA ALA A 242 -4.56 11.53 0.58
C ALA A 242 -5.13 10.90 1.85
N TYR A 243 -4.59 9.74 2.23
CA TYR A 243 -4.75 9.26 3.59
C TYR A 243 -3.88 10.11 4.52
N ARG A 244 -4.38 10.40 5.72
CA ARG A 244 -3.56 10.99 6.78
C ARG A 244 -3.04 9.90 7.70
N ILE A 245 -1.85 10.14 8.26
CA ILE A 245 -1.27 9.25 9.27
C ILE A 245 -2.07 9.44 10.56
N HIS A 246 -2.68 8.36 11.05
CA HIS A 246 -3.29 8.34 12.38
C HIS A 246 -2.24 8.04 13.44
N THR A 247 -1.37 7.06 13.15
CA THR A 247 -0.30 6.68 14.06
C THR A 247 0.83 6.00 13.29
N GLU A 248 2.06 6.25 13.74
CA GLU A 248 3.24 5.51 13.34
C GLU A 248 3.65 4.60 14.50
N ILE A 249 3.83 3.30 14.20
CA ILE A 249 4.23 2.28 15.17
C ILE A 249 5.62 1.77 14.78
N PRO A 250 6.65 2.02 15.61
CA PRO A 250 7.99 1.52 15.33
C PRO A 250 8.04 0.00 15.44
N LEU A 251 8.86 -0.61 14.59
CA LEU A 251 9.34 -1.99 14.74
C LEU A 251 10.34 -2.07 15.89
N SER A 252 10.61 -3.27 16.42
CA SER A 252 11.59 -3.40 17.48
C SER A 252 13.00 -3.03 16.98
N SER A 253 13.83 -2.50 17.88
CA SER A 253 15.24 -2.28 17.55
C SER A 253 15.92 -3.62 17.32
N LYS A 254 16.83 -3.66 16.34
CA LYS A 254 17.68 -4.82 16.12
C LYS A 254 18.58 -4.99 17.36
N VAL A 255 18.47 -6.15 18.02
CA VAL A 255 19.34 -6.54 19.15
C VAL A 255 20.69 -7.00 18.62
#